data_AF-A0A925JPD6-F1
#
_entry.id   AF-A0A925JPD6-F1
#
_cell.length_a   1.000
_cell.length_b   1.000
_cell.length_c   1.000
_cell.angle_alpha   90.00
_cell.angle_beta   90.00
_cell.angle_gamma   90.00
#
_symmetry.space_group_name_H-M   'P 1'
#
loop_
_entity.id
_entity.type
_entity.pdbx_description
1 polymer ?
#
loop_
_entity_poly.entity_id
_entity_poly.type
_entity_poly.pdbx_seq_one_letter_code
_entity_poly.pdbx_strand_id
1 'polypeptide(L)'
;VQKFMADGFKYIRIQQGGYGAVGAPADKPDFKAAGFGGESDNYMNERTYLKSVPKMFEVVRKQCGEEVELLHDIHERVQPIDAINMIKQVEEYRPFFIEDPFSPENMKWFAQLRQATSVPLAMGELFNNINEFKEPMINQWFDFIRIHVSQIGGITPAMKVARLGEWFGIRTAWHGPGDVSPVGHAAHAHIDLAVWNFGIQEAVQFSDKMKEVFSGCPTMNKGYMSVNEVPGLGVDINEKEAAKYPIGTKSNWQVRKADGTIIRP
;
A
#
# COMPACT_ATOMS: atom_id res chain seq x y z
N VAL A 1 5.92 -15.37 3.96
CA VAL A 1 5.57 -15.01 5.36
C VAL A 1 6.61 -15.52 6.35
N GLN A 2 6.80 -16.84 6.50
CA GLN A 2 7.76 -17.42 7.47
C GLN A 2 9.19 -16.84 7.40
N LYS A 3 9.71 -16.57 6.19
CA LYS A 3 11.01 -15.90 6.02
C LYS A 3 11.06 -14.53 6.73
N PHE A 4 10.08 -13.66 6.47
CA PHE A 4 10.01 -12.34 7.10
C PHE A 4 9.82 -12.44 8.62
N MET A 5 9.08 -13.44 9.10
CA MET A 5 8.96 -13.71 10.54
C MET A 5 10.32 -14.10 11.15
N ALA A 6 11.10 -14.94 10.47
CA ALA A 6 12.45 -15.31 10.91
C ALA A 6 13.40 -14.10 10.93
N ASP A 7 13.20 -13.14 10.01
CA ASP A 7 13.91 -11.86 9.99
C ASP A 7 13.39 -10.85 11.05
N GLY A 8 12.38 -11.23 11.84
CA GLY A 8 11.83 -10.45 12.96
C GLY A 8 10.62 -9.57 12.63
N PHE A 9 10.12 -9.59 11.39
CA PHE A 9 8.94 -8.82 11.00
C PHE A 9 7.66 -9.42 11.61
N LYS A 10 6.85 -8.56 12.20
CA LYS A 10 5.57 -8.93 12.82
C LYS A 10 4.36 -8.60 11.94
N TYR A 11 4.50 -7.60 11.07
CA TYR A 11 3.46 -7.11 10.17
C TYR A 11 3.89 -7.43 8.74
N ILE A 12 3.12 -8.27 8.04
CA ILE A 12 3.50 -8.80 6.73
C ILE A 12 2.32 -8.63 5.77
N ARG A 13 2.55 -7.85 4.71
CA ARG A 13 1.65 -7.79 3.56
C ARG A 13 1.72 -9.11 2.79
N ILE A 14 0.56 -9.71 2.55
CA ILE A 14 0.40 -10.92 1.74
C ILE A 14 -0.33 -10.59 0.45
N GLN A 15 0.24 -11.00 -0.67
CA GLN A 15 -0.35 -10.86 -2.00
C GLN A 15 -0.04 -12.09 -2.84
N GLN A 16 -0.85 -12.34 -3.87
CA GLN A 16 -0.63 -13.38 -4.86
C GLN A 16 -0.54 -12.71 -6.23
N GLY A 17 0.59 -12.83 -6.93
CA GLY A 17 0.89 -12.08 -8.16
C GLY A 17 1.61 -10.77 -7.86
N GLY A 18 1.62 -9.85 -8.83
CA GLY A 18 2.03 -8.46 -8.62
C GLY A 18 0.97 -7.68 -7.84
N TYR A 19 1.07 -6.36 -7.87
CA TYR A 19 0.07 -5.46 -7.29
C TYR A 19 -1.35 -5.92 -7.66
N GLY A 20 -2.20 -6.14 -6.65
CA GLY A 20 -3.61 -6.59 -6.77
C GLY A 20 -3.80 -7.75 -7.74
N ALA A 21 -2.85 -8.69 -7.70
CA ALA A 21 -2.85 -9.93 -8.42
C ALA A 21 -2.70 -9.85 -9.94
N VAL A 22 -2.07 -8.80 -10.45
CA VAL A 22 -1.54 -8.78 -11.82
C VAL A 22 -0.68 -10.03 -12.06
N GLY A 23 -1.01 -10.79 -13.10
CA GLY A 23 -0.31 -12.03 -13.46
C GLY A 23 -0.61 -13.27 -12.59
N ALA A 24 -1.62 -13.22 -11.72
CA ALA A 24 -1.94 -14.35 -10.82
C ALA A 24 -2.67 -15.56 -11.44
N PRO A 25 -3.30 -15.50 -12.64
CA PRO A 25 -3.71 -16.72 -13.36
C PRO A 25 -2.70 -17.14 -14.44
N ALA A 26 -2.45 -18.45 -14.54
CA ALA A 26 -1.51 -19.08 -15.47
C ALA A 26 -1.96 -19.06 -16.95
N ASP A 27 -3.22 -18.75 -17.24
CA ASP A 27 -3.78 -18.84 -18.59
C ASP A 27 -3.60 -17.54 -19.38
N LYS A 28 -3.37 -17.69 -20.70
CA LYS A 28 -3.36 -16.57 -21.65
C LYS A 28 -4.76 -15.94 -21.68
N PRO A 29 -4.90 -14.62 -21.45
CA PRO A 29 -6.21 -13.98 -21.37
C PRO A 29 -6.87 -13.91 -22.75
N ASP A 30 -8.20 -13.94 -22.79
CA ASP A 30 -8.99 -14.01 -24.03
C ASP A 30 -8.60 -12.91 -25.03
N PHE A 31 -8.36 -11.69 -24.55
CA PHE A 31 -7.97 -10.58 -25.42
C PHE A 31 -6.63 -10.80 -26.12
N LYS A 32 -5.63 -11.39 -25.43
CA LYS A 32 -4.34 -11.74 -26.04
C LYS A 32 -4.49 -12.94 -26.98
N ALA A 33 -5.38 -13.89 -26.66
CA ALA A 33 -5.69 -15.01 -27.56
C ALA A 33 -6.34 -14.52 -28.86
N ALA A 34 -7.15 -13.46 -28.77
CA ALA A 34 -7.78 -12.78 -29.90
C ALA A 34 -6.85 -11.78 -30.64
N GLY A 35 -5.59 -11.63 -30.23
CA GLY A 35 -4.63 -10.70 -30.87
C GLY A 35 -4.90 -9.21 -30.57
N PHE A 36 -5.60 -8.91 -29.47
CA PHE A 36 -5.87 -7.56 -29.00
C PHE A 36 -4.90 -7.13 -27.87
N GLY A 37 -4.72 -5.81 -27.70
CA GLY A 37 -3.87 -5.20 -26.67
C GLY A 37 -2.38 -5.12 -27.05
N GLY A 38 -1.63 -4.26 -26.36
CA GLY A 38 -0.18 -4.12 -26.54
C GLY A 38 0.57 -5.30 -25.92
N GLU A 39 1.78 -5.63 -26.41
CA GLU A 39 2.56 -6.77 -25.89
C GLU A 39 2.80 -6.68 -24.38
N SER A 40 3.07 -5.48 -23.88
CA SER A 40 3.32 -5.19 -22.48
C SER A 40 2.05 -5.08 -21.62
N ASP A 41 0.85 -5.12 -22.20
CA ASP A 41 -0.37 -4.95 -21.40
C ASP A 41 -0.47 -6.02 -20.31
N ASN A 42 -0.53 -5.55 -19.05
CA ASN A 42 -0.77 -6.38 -17.90
C ASN A 42 -2.25 -6.78 -17.85
N TYR A 43 -2.55 -7.85 -17.12
CA TYR A 43 -3.91 -8.29 -16.94
C TYR A 43 -4.13 -8.97 -15.60
N MET A 44 -5.40 -9.00 -15.19
CA MET A 44 -5.86 -9.74 -14.03
C MET A 44 -7.20 -10.40 -14.31
N ASN A 45 -7.50 -11.45 -13.55
CA ASN A 45 -8.82 -12.06 -13.51
C ASN A 45 -9.45 -11.76 -12.15
N GLU A 46 -10.39 -10.82 -12.13
CA GLU A 46 -11.10 -10.36 -10.93
C GLU A 46 -11.73 -11.54 -10.15
N ARG A 47 -12.35 -12.49 -10.84
CA ARG A 47 -13.00 -13.65 -10.19
C ARG A 47 -12.00 -14.59 -9.53
N THR A 48 -10.86 -14.82 -10.18
CA THR A 48 -9.78 -15.63 -9.61
C THR A 48 -9.21 -14.94 -8.38
N TYR A 49 -8.93 -13.63 -8.48
CA TYR A 49 -8.45 -12.81 -7.37
C TYR A 49 -9.39 -12.84 -6.16
N LEU A 50 -10.67 -12.52 -6.35
CA LEU A 50 -11.68 -12.49 -5.29
C LEU A 50 -11.82 -13.84 -4.57
N LYS A 51 -11.62 -14.96 -5.28
CA LYS A 51 -11.66 -16.32 -4.70
C LYS A 51 -10.36 -16.73 -4.03
N SER A 52 -9.22 -16.18 -4.46
CA SER A 52 -7.92 -16.61 -3.96
C SER A 52 -7.51 -15.87 -2.69
N VAL A 53 -7.95 -14.63 -2.50
CA VAL A 53 -7.60 -13.83 -1.31
C VAL A 53 -8.03 -14.51 -0.01
N PRO A 54 -9.30 -14.90 0.23
CA PRO A 54 -9.66 -15.59 1.47
C PRO A 54 -8.89 -16.90 1.70
N LYS A 55 -8.67 -17.68 0.64
CA LYS A 55 -7.86 -18.91 0.70
C LYS A 55 -6.41 -18.63 1.07
N MET A 56 -5.84 -17.53 0.57
CA MET A 56 -4.47 -17.13 0.92
C MET A 56 -4.38 -16.80 2.42
N PHE A 57 -5.35 -16.06 2.96
CA PHE A 57 -5.42 -15.80 4.41
C PHE A 57 -5.55 -17.11 5.21
N GLU A 58 -6.47 -18.01 4.82
CA GLU A 58 -6.65 -19.32 5.44
C GLU A 58 -5.33 -20.10 5.51
N VAL A 59 -4.63 -20.22 4.37
CA VAL A 59 -3.36 -20.95 4.27
C VAL A 59 -2.27 -20.31 5.14
N VAL A 60 -2.16 -18.98 5.11
CA VAL A 60 -1.15 -18.26 5.89
C VAL A 60 -1.43 -18.41 7.39
N ARG A 61 -2.68 -18.23 7.83
CA ARG A 61 -3.07 -18.41 9.24
C ARG A 61 -2.78 -19.83 9.72
N LYS A 62 -3.14 -20.84 8.94
CA LYS A 62 -2.84 -22.25 9.25
C LYS A 62 -1.34 -22.55 9.40
N GLN A 63 -0.49 -21.89 8.62
CA GLN A 63 0.96 -22.15 8.60
C GLN A 63 1.77 -21.27 9.54
N CYS A 64 1.31 -20.05 9.82
CA CYS A 64 2.07 -19.01 10.53
C CYS A 64 1.46 -18.62 11.88
N GLY A 65 0.23 -19.07 12.17
CA GLY A 65 -0.47 -18.80 13.43
C GLY A 65 -1.14 -17.42 13.48
N GLU A 66 -1.62 -17.07 14.67
CA GLU A 66 -2.42 -15.87 14.93
C GLU A 66 -1.60 -14.63 15.31
N GLU A 67 -0.35 -14.83 15.76
CA GLU A 67 0.51 -13.76 16.29
C GLU A 67 1.07 -12.82 15.20
N VAL A 68 1.18 -13.32 13.97
CA VAL A 68 1.60 -12.49 12.83
C VAL A 68 0.45 -11.59 12.39
N GLU A 69 0.74 -10.32 12.16
CA GLU A 69 -0.23 -9.35 11.66
C GLU A 69 -0.20 -9.37 10.12
N LEU A 70 -1.36 -9.58 9.50
CA LEU A 70 -1.47 -9.78 8.06
C LEU A 70 -2.16 -8.60 7.39
N LEU A 71 -1.56 -8.10 6.33
CA LEU A 71 -2.07 -6.98 5.55
C LEU A 71 -2.37 -7.46 4.13
N HIS A 72 -3.40 -6.92 3.50
CA HIS A 72 -3.68 -7.18 2.10
C HIS A 72 -4.18 -5.92 1.42
N ASP A 73 -3.91 -5.82 0.13
CA ASP A 73 -4.05 -4.58 -0.63
C ASP A 73 -4.71 -4.89 -1.98
N ILE A 74 -5.87 -4.28 -2.16
CA ILE A 74 -6.79 -4.52 -3.27
C ILE A 74 -6.45 -3.64 -4.48
N HIS A 75 -5.85 -2.47 -4.25
CA HIS A 75 -5.58 -1.42 -5.25
C HIS A 75 -6.79 -1.11 -6.14
N GLU A 76 -7.99 -0.96 -5.56
CA GLU A 76 -9.20 -0.54 -6.28
C GLU A 76 -9.56 -1.31 -7.57
N ARG A 77 -9.03 -2.53 -7.74
CA ARG A 77 -9.11 -3.27 -9.01
C ARG A 77 -10.42 -4.04 -9.21
N VAL A 78 -11.24 -4.15 -8.18
CA VAL A 78 -12.52 -4.88 -8.20
C VAL A 78 -13.70 -3.94 -7.98
N GLN A 79 -14.90 -4.39 -8.35
CA GLN A 79 -16.10 -3.59 -8.13
C GLN A 79 -16.42 -3.49 -6.62
N PRO A 80 -16.99 -2.35 -6.16
CA PRO A 80 -17.20 -2.13 -4.73
C PRO A 80 -17.98 -3.25 -4.01
N ILE A 81 -19.06 -3.75 -4.61
CA ILE A 81 -19.86 -4.80 -3.97
C ILE A 81 -19.12 -6.13 -3.87
N ASP A 82 -18.24 -6.43 -4.82
CA ASP A 82 -17.40 -7.63 -4.81
C ASP A 82 -16.32 -7.52 -3.72
N ALA A 83 -15.70 -6.33 -3.58
CA ALA A 83 -14.76 -6.06 -2.50
C ALA A 83 -15.44 -6.20 -1.13
N ILE A 84 -16.64 -5.63 -0.94
CA ILE A 84 -17.40 -5.78 0.31
C ILE A 84 -17.63 -7.25 0.64
N ASN A 85 -18.06 -8.06 -0.35
CA ASN A 85 -18.26 -9.49 -0.14
C ASN A 85 -16.96 -10.20 0.26
N MET A 86 -15.86 -9.94 -0.44
CA MET A 86 -14.56 -10.55 -0.13
C MET A 86 -14.03 -10.13 1.25
N ILE A 87 -14.14 -8.85 1.61
CA ILE A 87 -13.65 -8.33 2.89
C ILE A 87 -14.38 -8.99 4.07
N LYS A 88 -15.69 -9.20 3.96
CA LYS A 88 -16.46 -9.94 4.97
C LYS A 88 -15.93 -11.37 5.18
N GLN A 89 -15.50 -12.03 4.11
CA GLN A 89 -14.98 -13.41 4.20
C GLN A 89 -13.62 -13.48 4.89
N VAL A 90 -12.84 -12.40 4.90
CA VAL A 90 -11.53 -12.39 5.58
C VAL A 90 -11.59 -11.92 7.03
N GLU A 91 -12.77 -11.57 7.53
CA GLU A 91 -12.97 -11.12 8.91
C GLU A 91 -12.53 -12.18 9.93
N GLU A 92 -12.79 -13.46 9.66
CA GLU A 92 -12.34 -14.58 10.50
C GLU A 92 -10.80 -14.70 10.61
N TYR A 93 -10.05 -14.11 9.67
CA TYR A 93 -8.58 -14.15 9.65
C TYR A 93 -7.93 -12.91 10.27
N ARG A 94 -8.73 -11.99 10.82
CA ARG A 94 -8.24 -10.81 11.58
C ARG A 94 -7.09 -10.09 10.87
N PRO A 95 -7.29 -9.56 9.64
CA PRO A 95 -6.28 -8.74 8.99
C PRO A 95 -5.97 -7.50 9.85
N PHE A 96 -4.72 -7.06 9.86
CA PHE A 96 -4.32 -5.81 10.49
C PHE A 96 -4.93 -4.61 9.77
N PHE A 97 -4.98 -4.67 8.44
CA PHE A 97 -5.93 -3.93 7.61
C PHE A 97 -6.10 -4.55 6.22
N ILE A 98 -7.20 -4.19 5.56
CA ILE A 98 -7.37 -4.29 4.10
C ILE A 98 -7.23 -2.89 3.49
N GLU A 99 -6.35 -2.78 2.51
CA GLU A 99 -5.93 -1.56 1.85
C GLU A 99 -6.65 -1.36 0.51
N ASP A 100 -6.98 -0.10 0.25
CA ASP A 100 -7.53 0.45 -0.99
C ASP A 100 -8.67 -0.41 -1.58
N PRO A 101 -9.74 -0.66 -0.78
CA PRO A 101 -10.85 -1.50 -1.22
C PRO A 101 -11.62 -0.90 -2.40
N PHE A 102 -11.61 0.42 -2.53
CA PHE A 102 -12.28 1.19 -3.57
C PHE A 102 -11.38 2.30 -4.09
N SER A 103 -11.66 2.78 -5.29
CA SER A 103 -10.97 3.95 -5.84
C SER A 103 -11.38 5.25 -5.10
N PRO A 104 -10.57 6.32 -5.16
CA PRO A 104 -10.92 7.62 -4.57
C PRO A 104 -12.28 8.19 -4.99
N GLU A 105 -12.76 7.89 -6.19
CA GLU A 105 -14.08 8.35 -6.66
C GLU A 105 -15.26 7.58 -6.03
N ASN A 106 -14.98 6.43 -5.43
CA ASN A 106 -15.97 5.51 -4.86
C ASN A 106 -16.07 5.59 -3.33
N MET A 107 -15.53 6.63 -2.69
CA MET A 107 -15.49 6.75 -1.22
C MET A 107 -16.85 6.57 -0.51
N LYS A 108 -17.97 6.89 -1.17
CA LYS A 108 -19.32 6.71 -0.57
C LYS A 108 -19.69 5.26 -0.29
N TRP A 109 -19.03 4.28 -0.92
CA TRP A 109 -19.23 2.86 -0.63
C TRP A 109 -18.70 2.45 0.75
N PHE A 110 -17.79 3.22 1.35
CA PHE A 110 -17.29 2.93 2.70
C PHE A 110 -18.40 2.95 3.76
N ALA A 111 -19.43 3.79 3.61
CA ALA A 111 -20.56 3.80 4.52
C ALA A 111 -21.29 2.44 4.56
N GLN A 112 -21.42 1.77 3.42
CA GLN A 112 -21.98 0.42 3.33
C GLN A 112 -21.00 -0.63 3.83
N LEU A 113 -19.72 -0.52 3.46
CA LEU A 113 -18.67 -1.44 3.93
C LEU A 113 -18.58 -1.45 5.46
N ARG A 114 -18.63 -0.28 6.10
CA ARG A 114 -18.59 -0.14 7.57
C ARG A 114 -19.78 -0.72 8.30
N GLN A 115 -20.93 -0.87 7.64
CA GLN A 115 -22.08 -1.59 8.20
C GLN A 115 -21.97 -3.10 8.01
N ALA A 116 -21.04 -3.57 7.18
CA ALA A 116 -20.99 -4.95 6.73
C ALA A 116 -19.88 -5.79 7.40
N THR A 117 -18.84 -5.18 7.97
CA THR A 117 -17.68 -5.86 8.55
C THR A 117 -17.01 -5.02 9.64
N SER A 118 -16.31 -5.68 10.56
CA SER A 118 -15.40 -5.04 11.52
C SER A 118 -13.93 -5.04 11.11
N VAL A 119 -13.60 -5.56 9.92
CA VAL A 119 -12.23 -5.57 9.39
C VAL A 119 -11.64 -4.16 9.36
N PRO A 120 -10.42 -3.94 9.90
CA PRO A 120 -9.77 -2.66 9.77
C PRO A 120 -9.44 -2.33 8.30
N LEU A 121 -9.60 -1.06 7.93
CA LEU A 121 -9.44 -0.59 6.57
C LEU A 121 -8.34 0.47 6.48
N ALA A 122 -7.58 0.44 5.40
CA ALA A 122 -6.61 1.46 5.06
C ALA A 122 -6.97 2.09 3.71
N MET A 123 -6.75 3.40 3.57
CA MET A 123 -7.03 4.12 2.33
C MET A 123 -6.08 5.29 2.14
N GLY A 124 -5.73 5.59 0.90
CA GLY A 124 -5.46 6.97 0.50
C GLY A 124 -4.12 7.23 -0.17
N GLU A 125 -3.40 6.21 -0.64
CA GLU A 125 -2.12 6.41 -1.31
C GLU A 125 -2.21 7.32 -2.55
N LEU A 126 -3.36 7.30 -3.23
CA LEU A 126 -3.68 8.13 -4.38
C LEU A 126 -4.20 9.53 -4.05
N PHE A 127 -4.48 9.82 -2.77
CA PHE A 127 -5.03 11.12 -2.39
C PHE A 127 -4.00 12.23 -2.54
N ASN A 128 -4.41 13.32 -3.17
CA ASN A 128 -3.63 14.53 -3.40
C ASN A 128 -4.43 15.81 -3.12
N ASN A 129 -5.73 15.68 -2.77
CA ASN A 129 -6.62 16.79 -2.48
C ASN A 129 -7.31 16.61 -1.12
N ILE A 130 -7.43 17.70 -0.36
CA ILE A 130 -8.10 17.69 0.96
C ILE A 130 -9.53 17.16 0.92
N ASN A 131 -10.23 17.35 -0.19
CA ASN A 131 -11.60 16.89 -0.37
C ASN A 131 -11.71 15.36 -0.48
N GLU A 132 -10.62 14.65 -0.70
CA GLU A 132 -10.59 13.18 -0.83
C GLU A 132 -10.49 12.49 0.52
N PHE A 133 -9.90 13.13 1.53
CA PHE A 133 -9.66 12.49 2.84
C PHE A 133 -10.35 13.16 4.03
N LYS A 134 -10.64 14.47 3.98
CA LYS A 134 -11.19 15.18 5.16
C LYS A 134 -12.52 14.58 5.64
N GLU A 135 -13.51 14.51 4.75
CA GLU A 135 -14.83 13.97 5.09
C GLU A 135 -14.76 12.47 5.44
N PRO A 136 -14.07 11.62 4.68
CA PRO A 136 -13.89 10.21 5.06
C PRO A 136 -13.27 10.00 6.43
N MET A 137 -12.28 10.81 6.83
CA MET A 137 -11.67 10.74 8.16
C MET A 137 -12.67 11.14 9.26
N ILE A 138 -13.40 12.24 9.08
CA ILE A 138 -14.42 12.71 10.03
C ILE A 138 -15.51 11.66 10.22
N ASN A 139 -15.92 10.99 9.14
CA ASN A 139 -16.93 9.94 9.16
C ASN A 139 -16.37 8.55 9.56
N GLN A 140 -15.09 8.46 9.91
CA GLN A 140 -14.41 7.23 10.36
C GLN A 140 -14.54 6.06 9.37
N TRP A 141 -14.48 6.38 8.07
CA TRP A 141 -14.70 5.40 7.01
C TRP A 141 -13.55 4.41 6.82
N PHE A 142 -12.33 4.75 7.22
CA PHE A 142 -11.17 3.84 7.28
C PHE A 142 -10.44 4.04 8.61
N ASP A 143 -9.58 3.10 9.00
CA ASP A 143 -8.85 3.11 10.28
C ASP A 143 -7.40 3.60 10.14
N PHE A 144 -6.87 3.53 8.91
CA PHE A 144 -5.52 3.96 8.58
C PHE A 144 -5.51 4.91 7.38
N ILE A 145 -4.88 6.07 7.54
CA ILE A 145 -4.64 7.02 6.45
C ILE A 145 -3.28 6.75 5.82
N ARG A 146 -3.26 6.49 4.51
CA ARG A 146 -2.07 6.04 3.76
C ARG A 146 -1.50 7.05 2.76
N ILE A 147 -1.84 8.33 2.90
CA ILE A 147 -1.44 9.35 1.92
C ILE A 147 0.06 9.29 1.61
N HIS A 148 0.41 9.32 0.33
CA HIS A 148 1.77 9.53 -0.11
C HIS A 148 2.17 10.98 0.23
N VAL A 149 3.07 11.19 1.21
CA VAL A 149 3.33 12.53 1.80
C VAL A 149 3.74 13.58 0.76
N SER A 150 4.50 13.20 -0.26
CA SER A 150 4.88 14.11 -1.35
C SER A 150 3.69 14.58 -2.22
N GLN A 151 2.62 13.79 -2.33
CA GLN A 151 1.43 14.11 -3.14
C GLN A 151 0.58 15.22 -2.54
N ILE A 152 0.61 15.40 -1.22
CA ILE A 152 -0.15 16.45 -0.53
C ILE A 152 0.68 17.69 -0.19
N GLY A 153 1.95 17.75 -0.62
CA GLY A 153 2.82 18.90 -0.40
C GLY A 153 3.77 18.78 0.80
N GLY A 154 4.04 17.57 1.29
CA GLY A 154 5.12 17.31 2.24
C GLY A 154 4.72 17.32 3.73
N ILE A 155 5.71 17.58 4.60
CA ILE A 155 5.59 17.40 6.05
C ILE A 155 4.50 18.29 6.67
N THR A 156 4.44 19.58 6.29
CA THR A 156 3.47 20.51 6.89
C THR A 156 2.01 20.07 6.71
N PRO A 157 1.53 19.75 5.49
CA PRO A 157 0.17 19.21 5.32
C PRO A 157 0.02 17.81 5.91
N ALA A 158 1.03 16.92 5.80
CA ALA A 158 0.96 15.58 6.40
C ALA A 158 0.80 15.61 7.92
N MET A 159 1.47 16.53 8.62
CA MET A 159 1.28 16.74 10.06
C MET A 159 -0.16 17.16 10.37
N LYS A 160 -0.79 18.01 9.55
CA LYS A 160 -2.21 18.37 9.76
C LYS A 160 -3.13 17.17 9.59
N VAL A 161 -2.85 16.30 8.62
CA VAL A 161 -3.60 15.04 8.42
C VAL A 161 -3.41 14.09 9.60
N ALA A 162 -2.17 13.90 10.06
CA ALA A 162 -1.87 13.05 11.22
C ALA A 162 -2.62 13.54 12.46
N ARG A 163 -2.54 14.85 12.76
CA ARG A 163 -3.25 15.46 13.89
C ARG A 163 -4.77 15.40 13.74
N LEU A 164 -5.32 15.47 12.52
CA LEU A 164 -6.75 15.21 12.31
C LEU A 164 -7.11 13.78 12.71
N GLY A 165 -6.27 12.81 12.32
CA GLY A 165 -6.46 11.40 12.68
C GLY A 165 -6.50 11.18 14.20
N GLU A 166 -5.69 11.90 14.96
CA GLU A 166 -5.70 11.86 16.44
C GLU A 166 -7.09 12.13 17.03
N TRP A 167 -7.86 13.06 16.45
CA TRP A 167 -9.22 13.39 16.93
C TRP A 167 -10.28 12.34 16.60
N PHE A 168 -10.10 11.61 15.50
CA PHE A 168 -11.09 10.66 14.98
C PHE A 168 -10.70 9.19 15.17
N GLY A 169 -9.58 8.93 15.86
CA GLY A 169 -9.07 7.57 16.09
C GLY A 169 -8.48 6.92 14.84
N ILE A 170 -8.07 7.72 13.85
CA ILE A 170 -7.46 7.24 12.61
C ILE A 170 -5.94 7.23 12.76
N ARG A 171 -5.30 6.11 12.46
CA ARG A 171 -3.85 5.93 12.56
C ARG A 171 -3.14 6.27 11.26
N THR A 172 -1.88 6.70 11.33
CA THR A 172 -1.06 6.92 10.13
C THR A 172 -0.47 5.61 9.62
N ALA A 173 -0.42 5.46 8.30
CA ALA A 173 0.30 4.39 7.62
C ALA A 173 0.81 4.86 6.26
N TRP A 174 1.69 5.87 6.24
CA TRP A 174 2.12 6.56 5.02
C TRP A 174 2.59 5.59 3.92
N HIS A 175 2.07 5.77 2.70
CA HIS A 175 2.48 4.99 1.54
C HIS A 175 3.99 5.13 1.32
N GLY A 176 4.71 4.02 1.49
CA GLY A 176 6.17 3.94 1.47
C GLY A 176 6.71 2.94 0.44
N PRO A 177 6.31 3.02 -0.84
CA PRO A 177 6.73 2.11 -1.89
C PRO A 177 8.18 2.38 -2.34
N GLY A 178 8.64 1.60 -3.32
CA GLY A 178 9.99 1.72 -3.89
C GLY A 178 10.23 2.99 -4.72
N ASP A 179 9.17 3.68 -5.13
CA ASP A 179 9.21 4.99 -5.80
C ASP A 179 9.16 6.18 -4.82
N VAL A 180 9.13 5.93 -3.51
CA VAL A 180 9.50 6.93 -2.49
C VAL A 180 11.01 6.90 -2.30
N SER A 181 11.65 8.06 -2.47
CA SER A 181 13.10 8.19 -2.27
C SER A 181 13.50 8.00 -0.80
N PRO A 182 14.78 7.70 -0.49
CA PRO A 182 15.25 7.66 0.90
C PRO A 182 14.97 8.94 1.69
N VAL A 183 14.95 10.10 1.02
CA VAL A 183 14.56 11.39 1.63
C VAL A 183 13.09 11.36 2.08
N GLY A 184 12.19 10.83 1.24
CA GLY A 184 10.77 10.68 1.58
C GLY A 184 10.55 9.70 2.73
N HIS A 185 11.21 8.54 2.70
CA HIS A 185 11.16 7.56 3.79
C HIS A 185 11.65 8.14 5.12
N ALA A 186 12.72 8.94 5.11
CA ALA A 186 13.19 9.65 6.30
C ALA A 186 12.14 10.65 6.81
N ALA A 187 11.51 11.41 5.91
CA ALA A 187 10.43 12.33 6.27
C ALA A 187 9.22 11.61 6.88
N HIS A 188 8.81 10.45 6.34
CA HIS A 188 7.75 9.62 6.92
C HIS A 188 8.09 9.21 8.35
N ALA A 189 9.29 8.63 8.56
CA ALA A 189 9.73 8.16 9.87
C ALA A 189 9.83 9.29 10.91
N HIS A 190 10.27 10.49 10.52
CA HIS A 190 10.27 11.65 11.41
C HIS A 190 8.86 12.10 11.81
N ILE A 191 7.88 12.01 10.90
CA ILE A 191 6.46 12.24 11.24
C ILE A 191 5.97 11.15 12.20
N ASP A 192 6.27 9.88 11.92
CA ASP A 192 5.84 8.74 12.73
C ASP A 192 6.34 8.82 14.17
N LEU A 193 7.59 9.27 14.37
CA LEU A 193 8.17 9.47 15.70
C LEU A 193 7.55 10.67 16.44
N ALA A 194 6.88 11.58 15.75
CA ALA A 194 6.35 12.83 16.31
C ALA A 194 4.85 12.80 16.64
N VAL A 195 4.12 11.75 16.25
CA VAL A 195 2.66 11.64 16.40
C VAL A 195 2.28 10.41 17.22
N TRP A 196 1.24 10.52 18.04
CA TRP A 196 0.85 9.40 18.93
C TRP A 196 -0.05 8.38 18.22
N ASN A 197 -0.74 8.79 17.16
CA ASN A 197 -1.59 7.92 16.34
C ASN A 197 -0.80 7.21 15.23
N PHE A 198 0.51 7.01 15.39
CA PHE A 198 1.29 6.17 14.47
C PHE A 198 0.71 4.75 14.42
N GLY A 199 0.45 4.24 13.22
CA GLY A 199 -0.06 2.89 12.99
C GLY A 199 1.04 1.92 12.58
N ILE A 200 1.60 2.13 11.40
CA ILE A 200 2.67 1.30 10.81
C ILE A 200 3.39 2.08 9.71
N GLN A 201 4.67 1.80 9.45
CA GLN A 201 5.39 2.38 8.31
C GLN A 201 5.61 1.31 7.23
N GLU A 202 5.10 1.55 6.02
CA GLU A 202 5.48 0.76 4.85
C GLU A 202 6.93 1.07 4.47
N ALA A 203 7.72 0.04 4.22
CA ALA A 203 9.15 0.21 4.01
C ALA A 203 9.68 -0.73 2.94
N VAL A 204 10.70 -0.25 2.23
CA VAL A 204 11.48 -1.02 1.26
C VAL A 204 12.92 -1.15 1.72
N GLN A 205 13.62 -2.15 1.19
CA GLN A 205 15.06 -2.25 1.36
C GLN A 205 15.78 -1.41 0.31
N PHE A 206 16.55 -0.42 0.74
CA PHE A 206 17.36 0.39 -0.17
C PHE A 206 18.52 -0.44 -0.73
N SER A 207 18.64 -0.44 -2.07
CA SER A 207 19.76 -1.07 -2.78
C SER A 207 21.09 -0.36 -2.48
N ASP A 208 22.21 -1.04 -2.67
CA ASP A 208 23.54 -0.43 -2.45
C ASP A 208 23.76 0.78 -3.36
N LYS A 209 23.31 0.70 -4.62
CA LYS A 209 23.29 1.83 -5.55
C LYS A 209 22.48 3.04 -5.03
N MET A 210 21.33 2.80 -4.39
CA MET A 210 20.58 3.90 -3.75
C MET A 210 21.37 4.51 -2.59
N LYS A 211 22.09 3.69 -1.81
CA LYS A 211 22.89 4.17 -0.67
C LYS A 211 24.17 4.91 -1.10
N GLU A 212 24.70 4.63 -2.29
CA GLU A 212 25.80 5.40 -2.89
C GLU A 212 25.34 6.81 -3.32
N VAL A 213 24.11 6.91 -3.81
CA VAL A 213 23.48 8.20 -4.18
C VAL A 213 22.98 8.95 -2.96
N PHE A 214 22.37 8.26 -2.00
CA PHE A 214 21.76 8.84 -0.81
C PHE A 214 22.46 8.32 0.45
N SER A 215 23.18 9.20 1.14
CA SER A 215 23.79 8.87 2.42
C SER A 215 22.78 9.06 3.56
N GLY A 216 22.96 8.34 4.67
CA GLY A 216 22.10 8.48 5.85
C GLY A 216 20.68 7.90 5.71
N CYS A 217 20.44 7.07 4.70
CA CYS A 217 19.16 6.36 4.50
C CYS A 217 18.62 5.71 5.79
N PRO A 218 17.29 5.70 6.01
CA PRO A 218 16.68 4.92 7.09
C PRO A 218 17.10 3.45 7.02
N THR A 219 17.22 2.83 8.19
CA THR A 219 17.63 1.43 8.32
C THR A 219 16.48 0.58 8.85
N MET A 220 16.49 -0.72 8.53
CA MET A 220 15.49 -1.67 8.98
C MET A 220 16.15 -2.77 9.79
N ASN A 221 15.68 -3.01 11.01
CA ASN A 221 16.17 -4.06 11.88
C ASN A 221 15.02 -4.73 12.61
N LYS A 222 14.87 -6.06 12.43
CA LYS A 222 13.83 -6.89 13.07
C LYS A 222 12.41 -6.28 12.93
N GLY A 223 12.08 -5.79 11.74
CA GLY A 223 10.78 -5.19 11.45
C GLY A 223 10.55 -3.76 11.95
N TYR A 224 11.58 -3.09 12.49
CA TYR A 224 11.50 -1.69 12.90
C TYR A 224 12.39 -0.81 12.03
N MET A 225 11.84 0.32 11.56
CA MET A 225 12.60 1.36 10.88
C MET A 225 13.29 2.26 11.91
N SER A 226 14.49 2.74 11.59
CA SER A 226 15.19 3.76 12.38
C SER A 226 15.82 4.81 11.48
N VAL A 227 15.74 6.07 11.90
CA VAL A 227 16.45 7.21 11.30
C VAL A 227 17.69 7.53 12.14
N ASN A 228 18.61 8.31 11.58
CA ASN A 228 19.79 8.79 12.31
C ASN A 228 19.51 10.10 13.06
N GLU A 229 20.42 10.48 13.96
CA GLU A 229 20.28 11.63 14.87
C GLU A 229 20.91 12.93 14.32
N VAL A 230 21.32 12.95 13.04
CA VAL A 230 21.89 14.17 12.45
C VAL A 230 20.78 15.22 12.27
N PRO A 231 21.03 16.52 12.55
CA PRO A 231 20.02 17.56 12.40
C PRO A 231 19.39 17.59 10.99
N GLY A 232 18.07 17.77 10.94
CA GLY A 232 17.30 17.72 9.69
C GLY A 232 16.70 16.33 9.44
N LEU A 233 16.51 15.97 8.16
CA LEU A 233 16.00 14.65 7.80
C LEU A 233 17.05 13.54 7.93
N GLY A 234 18.33 13.90 8.05
CA GLY A 234 19.43 12.94 8.16
C GLY A 234 19.80 12.23 6.86
N VAL A 235 19.29 12.68 5.71
CA VAL A 235 19.62 12.14 4.37
C VAL A 235 20.23 13.23 3.51
N ASP A 236 21.32 12.91 2.81
CA ASP A 236 21.99 13.79 1.85
C ASP A 236 22.05 13.12 0.46
N ILE A 237 22.37 13.90 -0.58
CA ILE A 237 22.45 13.45 -1.97
C ILE A 237 23.84 13.70 -2.57
N ASN A 238 24.44 12.64 -3.11
CA ASN A 238 25.63 12.75 -3.95
C ASN A 238 25.21 13.02 -5.40
N GLU A 239 25.13 14.29 -5.78
CA GLU A 239 24.69 14.70 -7.13
C GLU A 239 25.58 14.15 -8.26
N LYS A 240 26.89 13.96 -8.00
CA LYS A 240 27.81 13.38 -8.99
C LYS A 240 27.52 11.90 -9.24
N GLU A 241 27.14 11.17 -8.21
CA GLU A 241 26.72 9.78 -8.35
C GLU A 241 25.35 9.69 -9.03
N ALA A 242 24.40 10.53 -8.60
CA ALA A 242 23.07 10.62 -9.19
C ALA A 242 23.12 10.87 -10.71
N ALA A 243 24.03 11.74 -11.16
CA ALA A 243 24.20 12.08 -12.59
C ALA A 243 24.54 10.89 -13.49
N LYS A 244 25.04 9.76 -12.93
CA LYS A 244 25.31 8.53 -13.70
C LYS A 244 24.04 7.76 -14.07
N TYR A 245 22.89 8.13 -13.51
CA TYR A 245 21.62 7.41 -13.65
C TYR A 245 20.54 8.33 -14.24
N PRO A 246 20.63 8.66 -15.55
CA PRO A 246 19.62 9.49 -16.20
C PRO A 246 18.24 8.83 -16.21
N ILE A 247 17.20 9.66 -16.21
CA ILE A 247 15.80 9.20 -16.19
C ILE A 247 15.48 8.35 -17.42
N GLY A 248 14.79 7.22 -17.20
CA GLY A 248 14.21 6.40 -18.26
C GLY A 248 12.75 6.73 -18.51
N THR A 249 12.20 6.30 -19.65
CA THR A 249 10.79 6.54 -20.04
C THR A 249 9.91 5.29 -19.97
N LYS A 250 10.45 4.16 -19.50
CA LYS A 250 9.69 2.92 -19.42
C LYS A 250 8.72 2.98 -18.24
N SER A 251 7.43 3.01 -18.55
CA SER A 251 6.34 2.90 -17.59
C SER A 251 5.28 1.96 -18.17
N ASN A 252 4.74 1.06 -17.36
CA ASN A 252 3.71 0.12 -17.79
C ASN A 252 2.72 -0.17 -16.66
N TRP A 253 1.75 0.72 -16.50
CA TRP A 253 0.68 0.62 -15.51
C TRP A 253 -0.64 0.13 -16.11
N GLN A 254 -0.71 -0.11 -17.42
CA GLN A 254 -1.96 -0.51 -18.06
C GLN A 254 -2.34 -1.94 -17.67
N VAL A 255 -3.44 -2.08 -16.93
CA VAL A 255 -4.03 -3.37 -16.56
C VAL A 255 -5.37 -3.55 -17.28
N ARG A 256 -5.60 -4.77 -17.77
CA ARG A 256 -6.86 -5.17 -18.41
C ARG A 256 -7.52 -6.36 -17.71
N LYS A 257 -8.83 -6.47 -17.86
CA LYS A 257 -9.54 -7.73 -17.59
C LYS A 257 -9.20 -8.79 -18.65
N ALA A 258 -9.63 -10.02 -18.42
CA ALA A 258 -9.48 -11.12 -19.38
C ALA A 258 -10.11 -10.80 -20.76
N ASP A 259 -11.20 -10.04 -20.79
CA ASP A 259 -11.89 -9.62 -22.02
C ASP A 259 -11.23 -8.42 -22.74
N GLY A 260 -10.17 -7.85 -22.16
CA GLY A 260 -9.43 -6.72 -22.72
C GLY A 260 -9.91 -5.33 -22.25
N THR A 261 -10.95 -5.25 -21.42
CA THR A 261 -11.41 -3.99 -20.81
C THR A 261 -10.31 -3.38 -19.95
N ILE A 262 -10.00 -2.10 -20.15
CA ILE A 262 -9.06 -1.36 -19.29
C ILE A 262 -9.70 -1.18 -17.92
N ILE A 263 -8.95 -1.44 -16.87
CA ILE A 263 -9.35 -1.17 -15.49
C ILE A 263 -8.41 -0.15 -14.85
N ARG A 264 -8.77 0.28 -13.63
CA ARG A 264 -7.91 1.15 -12.84
C ARG A 264 -6.57 0.41 -12.59
N PRO A 265 -5.43 1.10 -12.79
CA PRO A 265 -4.10 0.50 -12.78
C PRO A 265 -3.75 -0.10 -11.42
#